data_AF-A0AAD3VPU1-F1
#
_entry.id   AF-A0AAD3VPU1-F1
#
_cell.length_a   1.000
_cell.length_b   1.000
_cell.length_c   1.000
_cell.angle_alpha   90.00
_cell.angle_beta   90.00
_cell.angle_gamma   90.00
#
_symmetry.space_group_name_H-M   'P 1'
#
loop_
_entity.id
_entity.type
_entity.pdbx_description
1 polymer ?
#
loop_
_entity_poly.entity_id
_entity_poly.type
_entity_poly.pdbx_seq_one_letter_code
_entity_poly.pdbx_strand_id
1 'polypeptide(L)'
;MAGFKTVVAMNAFKGGMSAVEASSMVAEGFSRGFWEAQVVAAPMADGGDGTLEVLLKCRGGYVETVSVTGPYGQTVEAPLGLIDGGTTAVIESASCSGLALPYSGKRDVRIAQSRGVGELMLAAAKKGVKRIVVGIGGTAMNDGGLGAALAAGGEALDAAGDPVSAGVFGLRDVRRVSRGDIPRLFDGIEVVAITDVKNPLVGPEGATAVFGPQKGLSAGEVPLVDSYMANYAEVLARDLGRNPKDLPMTGAGGGLAAGLWAFFGAELKDGAAFVAGAIDLPKIIEDASLVITGEGKVDSQTSMGKVPFAVASLAAEAGVPVVVIGGALGEEVVRGFPPEFAAVFDCTLRPMTVSEAVSEGPKNLLFVSEQIARLARACAVWRPTQTDLAVGGIAVRRDPDTGDREVLLIMDRFGMVAPPKGHPEEGETLEEAAEREVREETGLSVVSRAPIGSVRYRFPNPQGATEKVVHYFLMEVVGGEMTPQQGETLQVLWVNEKDLPGLRTYKDTHSIVKKALSAFERVS
;
A
#
# COMPACT_ATOMS: atom_id res chain seq x y z
N MET A 1 -14.76 21.85 4.57
CA MET A 1 -13.86 20.90 3.90
C MET A 1 -12.49 20.76 4.59
N ALA A 2 -12.38 21.02 5.90
CA ALA A 2 -11.23 20.56 6.65
C ALA A 2 -11.33 19.03 6.80
N GLY A 3 -10.33 18.27 6.33
CA GLY A 3 -10.25 16.83 6.58
C GLY A 3 -10.06 15.90 5.37
N PHE A 4 -9.96 16.39 4.13
CA PHE A 4 -9.55 15.52 3.01
C PHE A 4 -8.03 15.38 3.03
N LYS A 5 -7.53 14.18 3.33
CA LYS A 5 -6.11 13.85 3.33
C LYS A 5 -5.76 12.96 2.14
N THR A 6 -4.80 13.40 1.33
CA THR A 6 -4.20 12.60 0.25
C THR A 6 -2.80 12.18 0.66
N VAL A 7 -2.53 10.88 0.63
CA VAL A 7 -1.17 10.33 0.80
C VAL A 7 -0.59 10.03 -0.58
N VAL A 8 0.63 10.51 -0.83
CA VAL A 8 1.34 10.35 -2.10
C VAL A 8 2.56 9.48 -1.87
N ALA A 9 2.50 8.23 -2.32
CA ALA A 9 3.51 7.21 -2.11
C ALA A 9 4.01 6.64 -3.45
N MET A 10 4.84 7.42 -4.15
CA MET A 10 5.34 7.07 -5.48
C MET A 10 6.63 6.27 -5.41
N ASN A 11 6.82 5.33 -6.34
CA ASN A 11 8.13 4.77 -6.67
C ASN A 11 8.86 5.65 -7.70
N ALA A 12 10.12 5.34 -7.97
CA ALA A 12 10.89 5.97 -9.03
C ALA A 12 10.31 5.67 -10.42
N PHE A 13 10.40 6.66 -11.31
CA PHE A 13 10.11 6.52 -12.74
C PHE A 13 11.46 6.28 -13.41
N LYS A 14 11.85 5.00 -13.53
CA LYS A 14 13.20 4.58 -13.96
C LYS A 14 13.68 5.34 -15.19
N GLY A 15 14.87 5.94 -15.07
CA GLY A 15 15.52 6.73 -16.12
C GLY A 15 15.08 8.19 -16.21
N GLY A 16 14.08 8.63 -15.43
CA GLY A 16 13.56 10.01 -15.49
C GLY A 16 13.48 10.72 -14.14
N MET A 17 12.80 10.14 -13.15
CA MET A 17 12.55 10.78 -11.84
C MET A 17 12.81 9.83 -10.68
N SER A 18 13.41 10.34 -9.61
CA SER A 18 13.47 9.63 -8.33
C SER A 18 12.08 9.50 -7.69
N ALA A 19 11.92 8.60 -6.72
CA ALA A 19 10.68 8.46 -5.95
C ALA A 19 10.32 9.77 -5.19
N VAL A 20 11.34 10.50 -4.72
CA VAL A 20 11.18 11.79 -4.04
C VAL A 20 10.69 12.86 -5.02
N GLU A 21 11.29 12.94 -6.21
CA GLU A 21 10.87 13.87 -7.25
C GLU A 21 9.44 13.57 -7.73
N ALA A 22 9.14 12.30 -8.03
CA ALA A 22 7.81 11.88 -8.47
C ALA A 22 6.75 12.20 -7.40
N SER A 23 7.02 11.89 -6.14
CA SER A 23 6.10 12.21 -5.03
C SER A 23 5.92 13.72 -4.86
N SER A 24 6.97 14.52 -5.09
CA SER A 24 6.88 15.98 -5.05
C SER A 24 6.03 16.54 -6.19
N MET A 25 6.17 16.02 -7.41
CA MET A 25 5.35 16.45 -8.56
C MET A 25 3.87 16.14 -8.37
N VAL A 26 3.56 14.94 -7.86
CA VAL A 26 2.18 14.55 -7.54
C VAL A 26 1.63 15.42 -6.42
N ALA A 27 2.40 15.64 -5.35
CA ALA A 27 1.96 16.47 -4.23
C ALA A 27 1.70 17.93 -4.64
N GLU A 28 2.55 18.48 -5.49
CA GLU A 28 2.35 19.82 -6.07
C GLU A 28 1.10 19.88 -6.95
N GLY A 29 0.89 18.88 -7.83
CA GLY A 29 -0.30 18.78 -8.66
C GLY A 29 -1.58 18.72 -7.81
N PHE A 30 -1.56 17.93 -6.74
CA PHE A 30 -2.66 17.85 -5.79
C PHE A 30 -2.92 19.17 -5.08
N SER A 31 -1.87 19.87 -4.66
CA SER A 31 -2.00 21.18 -4.02
C SER A 31 -2.60 22.24 -4.96
N ARG A 32 -2.35 22.15 -6.28
CA ARG A 32 -2.93 23.04 -7.30
C ARG A 32 -4.39 22.70 -7.61
N GLY A 33 -4.72 21.41 -7.72
CA GLY A 33 -6.05 20.95 -8.10
C GLY A 33 -7.06 20.86 -6.95
N PHE A 34 -6.55 20.65 -5.73
CA PHE A 34 -7.33 20.54 -4.49
C PHE A 34 -6.65 21.25 -3.32
N TRP A 35 -6.62 22.59 -3.37
CA TRP A 35 -5.91 23.45 -2.43
C TRP A 35 -6.40 23.38 -0.97
N GLU A 36 -7.63 22.90 -0.74
CA GLU A 36 -8.15 22.65 0.62
C GLU A 36 -7.68 21.32 1.24
N ALA A 37 -7.14 20.39 0.45
CA ALA A 37 -6.74 19.08 0.92
C ALA A 37 -5.37 19.10 1.63
N GLN A 38 -5.22 18.28 2.67
CA GLN A 38 -3.92 17.97 3.24
C GLN A 38 -3.20 16.97 2.34
N VAL A 39 -2.00 17.30 1.88
CA VAL A 39 -1.18 16.42 1.04
C VAL A 39 0.03 15.96 1.84
N VAL A 40 0.19 14.65 1.97
CA VAL A 40 1.34 14.03 2.65
C VAL A 40 2.16 13.24 1.63
N ALA A 41 3.36 13.72 1.33
CA ALA A 41 4.30 12.99 0.49
C ALA A 41 5.08 11.96 1.33
N ALA A 42 4.98 10.69 0.95
CA ALA A 42 5.61 9.53 1.58
C ALA A 42 6.28 8.68 0.48
N PRO A 43 7.39 9.17 -0.13
CA PRO A 43 8.03 8.47 -1.23
C PRO A 43 8.43 7.04 -0.83
N MET A 44 8.39 6.13 -1.79
CA MET A 44 8.55 4.69 -1.58
C MET A 44 9.67 4.12 -2.46
N ALA A 45 10.20 2.97 -2.03
CA ALA A 45 11.17 2.18 -2.79
C ALA A 45 10.97 0.68 -2.49
N ASP A 46 11.52 -0.19 -3.32
CA ASP A 46 11.37 -1.65 -3.27
C ASP A 46 12.68 -2.39 -2.89
N GLY A 47 13.69 -1.66 -2.40
CA GLY A 47 15.00 -2.21 -2.06
C GLY A 47 16.04 -2.12 -3.18
N GLY A 48 15.65 -1.66 -4.37
CA GLY A 48 16.57 -1.29 -5.44
C GLY A 48 17.13 0.13 -5.33
N ASP A 49 17.59 0.65 -6.47
CA ASP A 49 18.17 1.99 -6.63
C ASP A 49 17.18 3.08 -6.16
N GLY A 50 17.63 4.00 -5.31
CA GLY A 50 16.83 5.10 -4.76
C GLY A 50 16.26 4.84 -3.36
N THR A 51 16.41 3.62 -2.83
CA THR A 51 16.01 3.29 -1.45
C THR A 51 16.75 4.13 -0.40
N LEU A 52 18.04 4.40 -0.61
CA LEU A 52 18.84 5.27 0.26
C LEU A 52 18.28 6.69 0.32
N GLU A 53 17.96 7.26 -0.84
CA GLU A 53 17.38 8.61 -0.93
C GLU A 53 16.04 8.68 -0.20
N VAL A 54 15.17 7.68 -0.40
CA VAL A 54 13.87 7.58 0.26
C VAL A 54 14.02 7.49 1.78
N LEU A 55 14.87 6.59 2.28
CA LEU A 55 15.06 6.42 3.72
C LEU A 55 15.68 7.67 4.37
N LEU A 56 16.65 8.32 3.73
CA LEU A 56 17.21 9.59 4.21
C LEU A 56 16.17 10.69 4.24
N LYS A 57 15.34 10.80 3.19
CA LYS A 57 14.30 11.84 3.11
C LYS A 57 13.26 11.67 4.22
N CYS A 58 12.86 10.44 4.51
CA CYS A 58 11.77 10.14 5.46
C CYS A 58 12.25 10.04 6.91
N ARG A 59 13.47 9.54 7.16
CA ARG A 59 14.01 9.34 8.52
C ARG A 59 14.97 10.43 8.98
N GLY A 60 15.39 11.30 8.06
CA GLY A 60 16.52 12.19 8.29
C GLY A 60 17.84 11.41 8.36
N GLY A 61 18.95 12.13 8.35
CA GLY A 61 20.27 11.53 8.34
C GLY A 61 21.22 12.29 7.43
N TYR A 62 22.35 11.67 7.13
CA TYR A 62 23.34 12.22 6.22
C TYR A 62 24.05 11.10 5.44
N VAL A 63 24.70 11.50 4.35
CA VAL A 63 25.50 10.61 3.52
C VAL A 63 26.97 10.90 3.75
N GLU A 64 27.76 9.84 3.92
CA GLU A 64 29.20 9.90 3.77
C GLU A 64 29.64 9.21 2.48
N THR A 65 30.67 9.72 1.84
CA THR A 65 31.26 9.07 0.67
C THR A 65 32.45 8.22 1.10
N VAL A 66 32.49 6.98 0.63
CA VAL A 66 33.56 6.02 0.94
C VAL A 66 34.13 5.49 -0.36
N SER A 67 35.46 5.59 -0.51
CA SER A 67 36.18 4.95 -1.62
C SER A 67 36.21 3.43 -1.41
N VAL A 68 35.60 2.69 -2.33
CA VAL A 68 35.50 1.23 -2.29
C VAL A 68 35.85 0.60 -3.63
N THR A 69 35.97 -0.71 -3.66
CA THR A 69 36.25 -1.51 -4.85
C THR A 69 34.98 -1.71 -5.66
N GLY A 70 34.98 -1.18 -6.87
CA GLY A 70 33.95 -1.34 -7.89
C GLY A 70 33.86 -2.77 -8.43
N PRO A 71 32.84 -3.08 -9.25
CA PRO A 71 32.57 -4.44 -9.70
C PRO A 71 33.74 -5.07 -10.46
N TYR A 72 34.57 -4.28 -11.17
CA TYR A 72 35.68 -4.80 -11.97
C TYR A 72 37.06 -4.44 -11.37
N GLY A 73 37.11 -4.14 -10.06
CA GLY A 73 38.34 -3.86 -9.33
C GLY A 73 38.81 -2.40 -9.35
N GLN A 74 38.16 -1.53 -10.12
CA GLN A 74 38.41 -0.08 -10.10
C GLN A 74 37.91 0.54 -8.79
N THR A 75 38.53 1.64 -8.32
CA THR A 75 37.99 2.41 -7.19
C THR A 75 36.72 3.16 -7.60
N VAL A 76 35.72 3.14 -6.73
CA VAL A 76 34.46 3.90 -6.87
C VAL A 76 34.16 4.64 -5.58
N GLU A 77 33.67 5.87 -5.71
CA GLU A 77 33.17 6.65 -4.58
C GLU A 77 31.70 6.27 -4.35
N ALA A 78 31.42 5.58 -3.25
CA ALA A 78 30.09 5.07 -2.96
C ALA A 78 29.47 5.76 -1.72
N PRO A 79 28.18 6.11 -1.76
CA PRO A 79 27.47 6.68 -0.63
C PRO A 79 27.18 5.62 0.45
N LEU A 80 27.43 6.00 1.70
CA LEU A 80 27.03 5.33 2.92
C LEU A 80 26.02 6.22 3.65
N GLY A 81 24.75 5.82 3.67
CA GLY A 81 23.71 6.52 4.41
C GLY A 81 23.78 6.22 5.89
N LEU A 82 23.61 7.25 6.73
CA LEU A 82 23.49 7.12 8.17
C LEU A 82 22.20 7.81 8.62
N ILE A 83 21.25 7.01 9.11
CA ILE A 83 19.93 7.45 9.58
C ILE A 83 19.77 7.15 11.08
N ASP A 84 18.65 7.57 11.66
CA ASP A 84 18.31 7.35 13.08
C ASP A 84 19.40 7.88 14.04
N GLY A 85 19.92 9.09 13.77
CA GLY A 85 21.02 9.66 14.56
C GLY A 85 22.36 8.95 14.37
N GLY A 86 22.53 8.18 13.28
CA GLY A 86 23.76 7.47 12.94
C GLY A 86 23.83 6.03 13.45
N THR A 87 22.75 5.50 14.04
CA THR A 87 22.74 4.11 14.53
C THR A 87 22.40 3.08 13.44
N THR A 88 21.82 3.51 12.31
CA THR A 88 21.46 2.64 11.20
C THR A 88 22.21 3.08 9.94
N ALA A 89 22.98 2.17 9.34
CA ALA A 89 23.58 2.37 8.04
C ALA A 89 22.66 1.87 6.92
N VAL A 90 22.60 2.60 5.81
CA VAL A 90 21.88 2.20 4.59
C VAL A 90 22.87 2.17 3.43
N ILE A 91 22.94 1.03 2.75
CA ILE A 91 23.86 0.75 1.65
C ILE A 91 23.05 0.29 0.45
N GLU A 92 23.29 0.88 -0.72
CA GLU A 92 22.77 0.36 -1.99
C GLU A 92 23.87 -0.40 -2.72
N SER A 93 23.62 -1.66 -3.05
CA SER A 93 24.60 -2.48 -3.78
C SER A 93 24.96 -1.92 -5.16
N ALA A 94 24.01 -1.30 -5.86
CA ALA A 94 24.26 -0.69 -7.17
C ALA A 94 25.29 0.45 -7.13
N SER A 95 25.44 1.13 -5.99
CA SER A 95 26.32 2.30 -5.88
C SER A 95 27.81 1.92 -5.91
N CYS A 96 28.15 0.67 -5.58
CA CYS A 96 29.52 0.17 -5.60
C CYS A 96 29.71 -1.11 -6.44
N SER A 97 28.63 -1.81 -6.80
CA SER A 97 28.65 -3.06 -7.56
C SER A 97 27.58 -3.10 -8.65
N GLY A 98 27.14 -1.93 -9.11
CA GLY A 98 26.05 -1.76 -10.07
C GLY A 98 26.43 -1.88 -11.55
N LEU A 99 25.46 -2.28 -12.35
CA LEU A 99 25.55 -2.36 -13.81
C LEU A 99 25.59 -0.96 -14.46
N ALA A 100 25.01 0.06 -13.83
CA ALA A 100 24.99 1.42 -14.34
C ALA A 100 26.30 2.19 -14.08
N LEU A 101 27.24 1.65 -13.27
CA LEU A 101 28.46 2.34 -12.90
C LEU A 101 29.36 2.62 -14.12
N PRO A 102 29.93 3.83 -14.26
CA PRO A 102 30.89 4.14 -15.31
C PRO A 102 32.09 3.18 -15.27
N TYR A 103 32.37 2.54 -16.40
CA TYR A 103 33.54 1.68 -16.55
C TYR A 103 33.99 1.68 -18.01
N SER A 104 35.27 1.98 -18.23
CA SER A 104 35.87 2.07 -19.57
C SER A 104 36.39 0.72 -20.09
N GLY A 105 36.51 -0.29 -19.23
CA GLY A 105 36.97 -1.62 -19.60
C GLY A 105 35.84 -2.53 -20.09
N LYS A 106 36.21 -3.77 -20.44
CA LYS A 106 35.23 -4.81 -20.83
C LYS A 106 34.43 -5.26 -19.62
N ARG A 107 33.11 -5.08 -19.67
CA ARG A 107 32.18 -5.58 -18.67
C ARG A 107 32.06 -7.09 -18.80
N ASP A 108 32.61 -7.81 -17.82
CA ASP A 108 32.58 -9.28 -17.76
C ASP A 108 32.09 -9.73 -16.39
N VAL A 109 30.87 -10.28 -16.37
CA VAL A 109 30.21 -10.79 -15.15
C VAL A 109 31.03 -11.85 -14.41
N ARG A 110 31.96 -12.55 -15.08
CA ARG A 110 32.78 -13.60 -14.45
C ARG A 110 33.80 -13.06 -13.46
N ILE A 111 34.23 -11.82 -13.64
CA ILE A 111 35.15 -11.13 -12.72
C ILE A 111 34.42 -10.07 -11.88
N ALA A 112 33.16 -9.75 -12.22
CA ALA A 112 32.37 -8.80 -11.47
C ALA A 112 32.19 -9.28 -10.02
N GLN A 113 32.45 -8.41 -9.04
CA GLN A 113 32.50 -8.77 -7.62
C GLN A 113 31.70 -7.82 -6.73
N SER A 114 31.25 -8.33 -5.58
CA SER A 114 30.49 -7.61 -4.55
C SER A 114 31.37 -6.98 -3.46
N ARG A 115 32.69 -6.93 -3.66
CA ARG A 115 33.69 -6.50 -2.67
C ARG A 115 33.37 -5.13 -2.06
N GLY A 116 32.99 -4.15 -2.88
CA GLY A 116 32.65 -2.81 -2.41
C GLY A 116 31.50 -2.77 -1.39
N VAL A 117 30.54 -3.70 -1.49
CA VAL A 117 29.45 -3.82 -0.50
C VAL A 117 30.02 -4.21 0.86
N GLY A 118 30.91 -5.20 0.90
CA GLY A 118 31.59 -5.61 2.13
C GLY A 118 32.46 -4.52 2.74
N GLU A 119 33.13 -3.71 1.91
CA GLU A 119 33.93 -2.57 2.35
C GLU A 119 33.04 -1.46 2.96
N LEU A 120 31.88 -1.17 2.38
CA LEU A 120 30.89 -0.26 2.96
C LEU A 120 30.32 -0.79 4.29
N MET A 121 29.99 -2.08 4.34
CA MET A 121 29.52 -2.72 5.58
C MET A 121 30.57 -2.63 6.69
N LEU A 122 31.84 -2.88 6.37
CA LEU A 122 32.95 -2.75 7.33
C LEU A 122 33.16 -1.30 7.76
N ALA A 123 33.02 -0.33 6.84
CA ALA A 123 33.08 1.09 7.16
C ALA A 123 31.95 1.50 8.12
N ALA A 124 30.73 1.00 7.91
CA ALA A 124 29.60 1.19 8.81
C ALA A 124 29.85 0.56 10.19
N ALA A 125 30.33 -0.70 10.23
CA ALA A 125 30.62 -1.40 11.48
C ALA A 125 31.66 -0.65 12.33
N LYS A 126 32.72 -0.10 11.71
CA LYS A 126 33.74 0.72 12.40
C LYS A 126 33.18 2.00 13.03
N LYS A 127 32.01 2.46 12.60
CA LYS A 127 31.30 3.61 13.20
C LYS A 127 30.42 3.21 14.39
N GLY A 128 30.31 1.92 14.70
CA GLY A 128 29.52 1.43 15.84
C GLY A 128 28.02 1.44 15.61
N VAL A 129 27.57 1.37 14.35
CA VAL A 129 26.14 1.25 14.01
C VAL A 129 25.54 -0.01 14.65
N LYS A 130 24.24 0.02 14.93
CA LYS A 130 23.48 -1.13 15.47
C LYS A 130 22.81 -1.94 14.38
N ARG A 131 22.55 -1.32 13.23
CA ARG A 131 21.89 -1.96 12.10
C ARG A 131 22.53 -1.53 10.78
N ILE A 132 22.63 -2.46 9.84
CA ILE A 132 23.02 -2.22 8.46
C ILE A 132 21.90 -2.76 7.56
N VAL A 133 21.31 -1.87 6.76
CA VAL A 133 20.32 -2.20 5.74
C VAL A 133 21.01 -2.17 4.38
N VAL A 134 20.97 -3.27 3.64
CA VAL A 134 21.55 -3.40 2.30
C VAL A 134 20.44 -3.56 1.28
N GLY A 135 20.24 -2.55 0.44
CA GLY A 135 19.39 -2.59 -0.74
C GLY A 135 20.04 -3.36 -1.89
N ILE A 136 19.37 -4.40 -2.38
CA ILE A 136 19.88 -5.29 -3.42
C ILE A 136 19.08 -5.11 -4.70
N GLY A 137 19.69 -4.42 -5.67
CA GLY A 137 19.13 -4.13 -6.99
C GLY A 137 20.20 -3.58 -7.94
N GLY A 138 19.92 -3.54 -9.24
CA GLY A 138 20.78 -2.85 -10.23
C GLY A 138 22.19 -3.42 -10.41
N THR A 139 22.44 -4.65 -9.97
CA THR A 139 23.80 -5.18 -9.77
C THR A 139 24.50 -5.72 -11.03
N ALA A 140 25.84 -5.69 -11.08
CA ALA A 140 26.65 -6.18 -12.21
C ALA A 140 27.25 -7.59 -12.00
N MET A 141 27.29 -8.08 -10.76
CA MET A 141 28.01 -9.29 -10.34
C MET A 141 27.13 -10.54 -10.26
N ASN A 142 27.79 -11.71 -10.20
CA ASN A 142 27.15 -13.02 -9.99
C ASN A 142 28.04 -13.91 -9.11
N ASP A 143 28.61 -13.32 -8.06
CA ASP A 143 29.67 -13.88 -7.23
C ASP A 143 29.17 -14.49 -5.91
N GLY A 144 27.85 -14.69 -5.75
CA GLY A 144 27.30 -15.33 -4.55
C GLY A 144 27.46 -14.51 -3.26
N GLY A 145 27.77 -13.21 -3.37
CA GLY A 145 28.11 -12.37 -2.22
C GLY A 145 29.45 -12.70 -1.57
N LEU A 146 30.27 -13.54 -2.23
CA LEU A 146 31.56 -13.98 -1.70
C LEU A 146 32.53 -12.80 -1.58
N GLY A 147 32.54 -11.89 -2.55
CA GLY A 147 33.36 -10.68 -2.50
C GLY A 147 33.06 -9.81 -1.28
N ALA A 148 31.78 -9.61 -0.95
CA ALA A 148 31.35 -8.86 0.22
C ALA A 148 31.81 -9.54 1.53
N ALA A 149 31.66 -10.86 1.64
CA ALA A 149 32.12 -11.61 2.81
C ALA A 149 33.64 -11.50 3.00
N LEU A 150 34.43 -11.66 1.93
CA LEU A 150 35.88 -11.56 1.99
C LEU A 150 36.37 -10.17 2.41
N ALA A 151 35.75 -9.11 1.87
CA ALA A 151 36.07 -7.73 2.27
C ALA A 151 35.78 -7.44 3.75
N ALA A 152 34.78 -8.11 4.32
CA ALA A 152 34.35 -7.91 5.69
C ALA A 152 35.09 -8.79 6.72
N GLY A 153 36.08 -9.58 6.29
CA GLY A 153 36.90 -10.44 7.16
C GLY A 153 36.56 -11.93 7.09
N GLY A 154 35.72 -12.35 6.16
CA GLY A 154 35.52 -13.76 5.84
C GLY A 154 36.69 -14.35 5.05
N GLU A 155 36.75 -15.67 4.99
CA GLU A 155 37.82 -16.40 4.28
C GLU A 155 37.20 -17.42 3.33
N ALA A 156 37.83 -17.61 2.17
CA ALA A 156 37.49 -18.64 1.20
C ALA A 156 38.73 -19.15 0.49
N LEU A 157 38.91 -20.47 0.51
CA LEU A 157 40.10 -21.16 0.01
C LEU A 157 39.72 -22.19 -1.05
N ASP A 158 40.64 -22.41 -1.98
CA ASP A 158 40.55 -23.45 -3.01
C ASP A 158 41.04 -24.82 -2.50
N ALA A 159 41.25 -25.77 -3.43
CA ALA A 159 41.72 -27.12 -3.11
C ALA A 159 43.19 -27.16 -2.66
N ALA A 160 44.01 -26.19 -3.05
CA ALA A 160 45.41 -26.07 -2.64
C ALA A 160 45.55 -25.39 -1.26
N GLY A 161 44.48 -24.75 -0.77
CA GLY A 161 44.48 -23.97 0.46
C GLY A 161 44.82 -22.50 0.22
N ASP A 162 44.82 -22.05 -1.03
CA ASP A 162 45.10 -20.67 -1.40
C ASP A 162 43.80 -19.84 -1.47
N PRO A 163 43.86 -18.51 -1.23
CA PRO A 163 42.71 -17.64 -1.39
C PRO A 163 42.12 -17.69 -2.81
N VAL A 164 40.80 -17.79 -2.89
CA VAL A 164 40.10 -17.83 -4.18
C VAL A 164 40.15 -16.48 -4.91
N SER A 165 40.02 -16.54 -6.23
CA SER A 165 39.87 -15.34 -7.07
C SER A 165 38.53 -14.63 -6.86
N ALA A 166 38.43 -13.38 -7.32
CA ALA A 166 37.18 -12.63 -7.31
C ALA A 166 36.15 -13.17 -8.33
N GLY A 167 34.87 -12.81 -8.11
CA GLY A 167 33.79 -13.08 -9.05
C GLY A 167 33.40 -14.55 -9.16
N VAL A 168 32.83 -14.92 -10.30
CA VAL A 168 32.40 -16.29 -10.63
C VAL A 168 33.56 -17.28 -10.59
N PHE A 169 34.78 -16.86 -10.94
CA PHE A 169 35.94 -17.74 -10.85
C PHE A 169 36.23 -18.18 -9.42
N GLY A 170 35.97 -17.33 -8.43
CA GLY A 170 36.01 -17.71 -7.03
C GLY A 170 35.03 -18.83 -6.69
N LEU A 171 33.80 -18.75 -7.22
CA LEU A 171 32.77 -19.78 -7.01
C LEU A 171 33.12 -21.13 -7.65
N ARG A 172 33.83 -21.12 -8.79
CA ARG A 172 34.32 -22.34 -9.43
C ARG A 172 35.32 -23.08 -8.53
N ASP A 173 36.23 -22.32 -7.92
CA ASP A 173 37.41 -22.87 -7.27
C ASP A 173 37.22 -23.07 -5.76
N VAL A 174 36.24 -22.41 -5.15
CA VAL A 174 36.01 -22.48 -3.69
C VAL A 174 35.79 -23.91 -3.22
N ARG A 175 36.52 -24.29 -2.18
CA ARG A 175 36.42 -25.58 -1.51
C ARG A 175 36.17 -25.46 -0.02
N ARG A 176 36.61 -24.38 0.63
CA ARG A 176 36.36 -24.12 2.06
C ARG A 176 36.05 -22.65 2.30
N VAL A 177 35.13 -22.36 3.20
CA VAL A 177 34.83 -21.01 3.68
C VAL A 177 34.84 -20.94 5.20
N SER A 178 35.05 -19.74 5.74
CA SER A 178 34.91 -19.45 7.17
C SER A 178 34.42 -18.02 7.36
N ARG A 179 33.73 -17.77 8.48
CA ARG A 179 33.33 -16.40 8.85
C ARG A 179 34.52 -15.53 9.27
N GLY A 180 35.68 -16.12 9.54
CA GLY A 180 36.89 -15.39 9.93
C GLY A 180 36.61 -14.38 11.03
N ASP A 181 36.94 -13.11 10.78
CA ASP A 181 36.77 -11.99 11.71
C ASP A 181 35.35 -11.40 11.75
N ILE A 182 34.43 -11.80 10.85
CA ILE A 182 33.07 -11.24 10.76
C ILE A 182 32.34 -11.26 12.11
N PRO A 183 32.31 -12.36 12.89
CA PRO A 183 31.57 -12.39 14.16
C PRO A 183 32.08 -11.37 15.18
N ARG A 184 33.37 -11.01 15.11
CA ARG A 184 33.99 -10.01 15.98
C ARG A 184 33.75 -8.59 15.46
N LEU A 185 33.88 -8.39 14.15
CA LEU A 185 33.75 -7.05 13.53
C LEU A 185 32.31 -6.56 13.47
N PHE A 186 31.34 -7.49 13.42
CA PHE A 186 29.91 -7.20 13.35
C PHE A 186 29.17 -7.62 14.63
N ASP A 187 29.87 -7.76 15.75
CA ASP A 187 29.26 -8.14 17.02
C ASP A 187 28.16 -7.14 17.43
N GLY A 188 26.97 -7.66 17.72
CA GLY A 188 25.79 -6.86 18.06
C GLY A 188 25.24 -5.97 16.94
N ILE A 189 25.65 -6.17 15.67
CA ILE A 189 25.14 -5.46 14.51
C ILE A 189 24.11 -6.33 13.77
N GLU A 190 22.88 -5.84 13.66
CA GLU A 190 21.86 -6.47 12.83
C GLU A 190 22.09 -6.15 11.35
N VAL A 191 22.12 -7.17 10.49
CA VAL A 191 22.19 -6.98 9.04
C VAL A 191 20.85 -7.36 8.42
N VAL A 192 20.29 -6.47 7.61
CA VAL A 192 19.04 -6.69 6.88
C VAL A 192 19.31 -6.49 5.40
N ALA A 193 18.97 -7.46 4.57
CA ALA A 193 19.04 -7.35 3.13
C ALA A 193 17.61 -7.23 2.57
N ILE A 194 17.39 -6.21 1.75
CA ILE A 194 16.08 -5.90 1.16
C ILE A 194 16.12 -5.98 -0.35
N THR A 195 15.09 -6.55 -0.95
CA THR A 195 15.00 -6.77 -2.41
C THR A 195 13.55 -6.92 -2.86
N ASP A 196 13.31 -6.73 -4.17
CA ASP A 196 12.02 -6.85 -4.84
C ASP A 196 11.79 -8.22 -5.51
N VAL A 197 12.77 -9.12 -5.44
CA VAL A 197 12.71 -10.44 -6.10
C VAL A 197 12.74 -11.60 -5.11
N LYS A 198 11.97 -12.65 -5.42
CA LYS A 198 11.86 -13.86 -4.58
C LYS A 198 12.71 -15.03 -5.06
N ASN A 199 13.44 -14.86 -6.16
CA ASN A 199 14.25 -15.90 -6.81
C ASN A 199 15.20 -16.61 -5.82
N PRO A 200 15.28 -17.95 -5.86
CA PRO A 200 16.26 -18.72 -5.09
C PRO A 200 17.67 -18.55 -5.67
N LEU A 201 18.68 -19.15 -5.02
CA LEU A 201 20.07 -18.96 -5.43
C LEU A 201 20.37 -19.61 -6.79
N VAL A 202 19.86 -20.82 -7.03
CA VAL A 202 20.21 -21.66 -8.19
C VAL A 202 18.97 -22.25 -8.86
N GLY A 203 19.17 -22.88 -10.02
CA GLY A 203 18.11 -23.56 -10.76
C GLY A 203 17.44 -22.66 -11.82
N PRO A 204 16.34 -23.12 -12.43
CA PRO A 204 15.71 -22.42 -13.56
C PRO A 204 15.22 -21.00 -13.23
N GLU A 205 14.83 -20.78 -11.98
CA GLU A 205 14.45 -19.47 -11.44
C GLU A 205 15.56 -18.83 -10.61
N GLY A 206 16.77 -19.40 -10.63
CA GLY A 206 17.91 -18.97 -9.83
C GLY A 206 18.58 -17.69 -10.32
N ALA A 207 19.53 -17.19 -9.52
CA ALA A 207 20.23 -15.94 -9.77
C ALA A 207 20.87 -15.89 -11.18
N THR A 208 21.60 -16.94 -11.53
CA THR A 208 22.34 -17.03 -12.79
C THR A 208 21.41 -17.17 -13.98
N ALA A 209 20.38 -18.02 -13.87
CA ALA A 209 19.46 -18.29 -14.96
C ALA A 209 18.62 -17.06 -15.34
N VAL A 210 18.10 -16.35 -14.33
CA VAL A 210 17.17 -15.22 -14.53
C VAL A 210 17.92 -13.92 -14.80
N PHE A 211 19.00 -13.63 -14.06
CA PHE A 211 19.66 -12.32 -14.11
C PHE A 211 21.05 -12.35 -14.76
N GLY A 212 21.62 -13.52 -15.02
CA GLY A 212 22.90 -13.66 -15.72
C GLY A 212 22.90 -13.12 -17.16
N PRO A 213 21.87 -13.37 -17.99
CA PRO A 213 21.86 -12.92 -19.39
C PRO A 213 21.97 -11.40 -19.54
N GLN A 214 21.23 -10.61 -18.74
CA GLN A 214 21.32 -9.15 -18.78
C GLN A 214 22.67 -8.60 -18.29
N LYS A 215 23.46 -9.41 -17.58
CA LYS A 215 24.84 -9.10 -17.14
C LYS A 215 25.91 -9.56 -18.14
N GLY A 216 25.50 -10.20 -19.24
CA GLY A 216 26.38 -10.61 -20.33
C GLY A 216 26.77 -12.08 -20.36
N LEU A 217 26.13 -12.96 -19.57
CA LEU A 217 26.29 -14.42 -19.77
C LEU A 217 25.57 -14.88 -21.03
N SER A 218 26.25 -15.67 -21.86
CA SER A 218 25.59 -16.36 -22.97
C SER A 218 24.74 -17.54 -22.47
N ALA A 219 23.76 -17.95 -23.28
CA ALA A 219 22.89 -19.09 -22.96
C ALA A 219 23.66 -20.39 -22.70
N GLY A 220 24.83 -20.58 -23.35
CA GLY A 220 25.70 -21.74 -23.12
C GLY A 220 26.51 -21.66 -21.82
N GLU A 221 26.79 -20.46 -21.31
CA GLU A 221 27.53 -20.27 -20.06
C GLU A 221 26.65 -20.36 -18.81
N VAL A 222 25.36 -20.02 -18.93
CA VAL A 222 24.41 -19.99 -17.80
C VAL A 222 24.40 -21.32 -17.00
N PRO A 223 24.24 -22.51 -17.62
CA PRO A 223 24.21 -23.77 -16.85
C PRO A 223 25.53 -24.05 -16.12
N LEU A 224 26.66 -23.67 -16.72
CA LEU A 224 27.98 -23.87 -16.13
C LEU A 224 28.18 -22.97 -14.92
N VAL A 225 27.85 -21.67 -15.04
CA VAL A 225 27.97 -20.71 -13.93
C VAL A 225 26.99 -21.05 -12.80
N ASP A 226 25.79 -21.52 -13.12
CA ASP A 226 24.82 -21.97 -12.12
C ASP A 226 25.33 -23.18 -11.33
N SER A 227 26.06 -24.09 -11.99
CA SER A 227 26.70 -25.23 -11.31
C SER A 227 27.77 -24.80 -10.28
N TYR A 228 28.49 -23.70 -10.55
CA TYR A 228 29.45 -23.14 -9.59
C TYR A 228 28.74 -22.54 -8.39
N MET A 229 27.62 -21.86 -8.61
CA MET A 229 26.76 -21.34 -7.55
C MET A 229 26.17 -22.46 -6.70
N ALA A 230 25.76 -23.58 -7.33
CA ALA A 230 25.27 -24.76 -6.63
C ALA A 230 26.36 -25.40 -5.76
N ASN A 231 27.58 -25.56 -6.28
CA ASN A 231 28.72 -26.01 -5.49
C ASN A 231 28.99 -25.09 -4.30
N TYR A 232 28.96 -23.78 -4.51
CA TYR A 232 29.13 -22.80 -3.44
C TYR A 232 28.05 -22.91 -2.36
N ALA A 233 26.78 -23.14 -2.72
CA ALA A 233 25.71 -23.38 -1.76
C ALA A 233 25.98 -24.59 -0.86
N GLU A 234 26.49 -25.69 -1.43
CA GLU A 234 26.90 -26.88 -0.67
C GLU A 234 28.09 -26.60 0.25
N VAL A 235 29.07 -25.78 -0.19
CA VAL A 235 30.19 -25.35 0.65
C VAL A 235 29.71 -24.51 1.83
N LEU A 236 28.78 -23.56 1.62
CA LEU A 236 28.17 -22.78 2.70
C LEU A 236 27.39 -23.66 3.69
N ALA A 237 26.65 -24.65 3.17
CA ALA A 237 25.92 -25.61 3.99
C ALA A 237 26.87 -26.40 4.90
N ARG A 238 27.96 -26.91 4.33
CA ARG A 238 28.94 -27.73 5.04
C ARG A 238 29.71 -26.93 6.10
N ASP A 239 30.24 -25.76 5.73
CA ASP A 239 31.19 -25.03 6.59
C ASP A 239 30.51 -24.06 7.55
N LEU A 240 29.38 -23.48 7.15
CA LEU A 240 28.67 -22.48 7.94
C LEU A 240 27.34 -23.01 8.52
N GLY A 241 26.93 -24.22 8.15
CA GLY A 241 25.64 -24.79 8.57
C GLY A 241 24.44 -24.08 7.93
N ARG A 242 24.63 -23.36 6.81
CA ARG A 242 23.61 -22.50 6.20
C ARG A 242 23.53 -22.75 4.69
N ASN A 243 22.49 -23.46 4.23
CA ASN A 243 22.26 -23.74 2.82
C ASN A 243 21.26 -22.73 2.18
N PRO A 244 21.70 -21.85 1.27
CA PRO A 244 20.83 -20.86 0.63
C PRO A 244 20.08 -21.37 -0.62
N LYS A 245 20.30 -22.62 -1.05
CA LYS A 245 19.90 -23.14 -2.37
C LYS A 245 18.44 -22.86 -2.73
N ASP A 246 17.52 -23.25 -1.85
CA ASP A 246 16.07 -23.20 -2.08
C ASP A 246 15.37 -22.10 -1.27
N LEU A 247 16.13 -21.29 -0.52
CA LEU A 247 15.58 -20.23 0.29
C LEU A 247 15.16 -19.05 -0.61
N PRO A 248 13.92 -18.53 -0.51
CA PRO A 248 13.51 -17.38 -1.31
C PRO A 248 14.41 -16.16 -1.09
N MET A 249 14.52 -15.32 -2.12
CA MET A 249 15.31 -14.09 -2.16
C MET A 249 16.84 -14.30 -2.18
N THR A 250 17.37 -15.50 -1.96
CA THR A 250 18.83 -15.71 -1.93
C THR A 250 19.50 -15.46 -3.27
N GLY A 251 18.77 -15.51 -4.38
CA GLY A 251 19.29 -15.19 -5.71
C GLY A 251 19.46 -13.69 -5.99
N ALA A 252 18.90 -12.82 -5.16
CA ALA A 252 18.98 -11.38 -5.35
C ALA A 252 20.43 -10.90 -5.43
N GLY A 253 20.69 -9.99 -6.38
CA GLY A 253 22.02 -9.41 -6.57
C GLY A 253 23.07 -10.42 -7.03
N GLY A 254 22.70 -11.43 -7.83
CA GLY A 254 23.67 -12.45 -8.26
C GLY A 254 24.15 -13.34 -7.12
N GLY A 255 23.28 -13.58 -6.14
CA GLY A 255 23.59 -14.33 -4.92
C GLY A 255 24.16 -13.49 -3.77
N LEU A 256 24.22 -12.16 -3.89
CA LEU A 256 24.64 -11.29 -2.79
C LEU A 256 23.83 -11.55 -1.51
N ALA A 257 22.51 -11.68 -1.63
CA ALA A 257 21.63 -11.99 -0.51
C ALA A 257 22.01 -13.32 0.17
N ALA A 258 22.38 -14.35 -0.60
CA ALA A 258 22.87 -15.62 -0.05
C ALA A 258 24.14 -15.44 0.79
N GLY A 259 25.11 -14.66 0.30
CA GLY A 259 26.34 -14.36 1.04
C GLY A 259 26.07 -13.58 2.33
N LEU A 260 25.24 -12.53 2.26
CA LEU A 260 24.86 -11.75 3.45
C LEU A 260 24.15 -12.63 4.50
N TRP A 261 23.21 -13.47 4.05
CA TRP A 261 22.54 -14.42 4.92
C TRP A 261 23.53 -15.42 5.53
N ALA A 262 24.35 -16.10 4.71
CA ALA A 262 25.22 -17.17 5.18
C ALA A 262 26.32 -16.70 6.15
N PHE A 263 27.02 -15.60 5.81
CA PHE A 263 28.17 -15.10 6.57
C PHE A 263 27.80 -14.19 7.74
N PHE A 264 26.81 -13.29 7.56
CA PHE A 264 26.50 -12.24 8.53
C PHE A 264 25.26 -12.52 9.36
N GLY A 265 24.51 -13.58 9.06
CA GLY A 265 23.25 -13.80 9.74
C GLY A 265 22.11 -12.96 9.21
N ALA A 266 22.27 -12.30 8.05
CA ALA A 266 21.34 -11.26 7.60
C ALA A 266 19.89 -11.74 7.49
N GLU A 267 18.95 -10.91 7.90
CA GLU A 267 17.53 -11.12 7.65
C GLU A 267 17.19 -10.68 6.22
N LEU A 268 16.49 -11.53 5.46
CA LEU A 268 16.06 -11.22 4.09
C LEU A 268 14.61 -10.73 4.14
N LYS A 269 14.34 -9.53 3.62
CA LYS A 269 13.00 -8.92 3.62
C LYS A 269 12.58 -8.44 2.24
N ASP A 270 11.27 -8.46 2.02
CA ASP A 270 10.63 -7.74 0.92
C ASP A 270 10.89 -6.24 1.07
N GLY A 271 11.49 -5.62 0.06
CA GLY A 271 11.96 -4.25 0.16
C GLY A 271 10.84 -3.22 0.23
N ALA A 272 9.75 -3.42 -0.53
CA ALA A 272 8.61 -2.51 -0.49
C ALA A 272 7.92 -2.55 0.88
N ALA A 273 7.70 -3.74 1.44
CA ALA A 273 7.14 -3.89 2.78
C ALA A 273 8.07 -3.33 3.87
N PHE A 274 9.39 -3.56 3.76
CA PHE A 274 10.35 -3.01 4.70
C PHE A 274 10.35 -1.48 4.69
N VAL A 275 10.40 -0.86 3.51
CA VAL A 275 10.39 0.60 3.38
C VAL A 275 9.06 1.19 3.88
N ALA A 276 7.92 0.57 3.55
CA ALA A 276 6.62 0.99 4.06
C ALA A 276 6.58 1.02 5.60
N GLY A 277 7.10 -0.03 6.24
CA GLY A 277 7.22 -0.08 7.70
C GLY A 277 8.21 0.95 8.25
N ALA A 278 9.35 1.14 7.59
CA ALA A 278 10.37 2.09 8.03
C ALA A 278 9.87 3.54 8.02
N ILE A 279 9.00 3.91 7.07
CA ILE A 279 8.44 5.28 6.97
C ILE A 279 7.09 5.43 7.67
N ASP A 280 6.64 4.43 8.44
CA ASP A 280 5.34 4.39 9.10
C ASP A 280 4.15 4.59 8.14
N LEU A 281 4.27 4.10 6.89
CA LEU A 281 3.26 4.28 5.85
C LEU A 281 1.86 3.80 6.27
N PRO A 282 1.68 2.62 6.92
CA PRO A 282 0.35 2.18 7.36
C PRO A 282 -0.36 3.22 8.23
N LYS A 283 0.36 3.79 9.20
CA LYS A 283 -0.16 4.84 10.09
C LYS A 283 -0.47 6.14 9.35
N ILE A 284 0.31 6.48 8.32
CA ILE A 284 0.06 7.65 7.48
C ILE A 284 -1.23 7.47 6.66
N ILE A 285 -1.57 6.23 6.29
CA ILE A 285 -2.73 5.87 5.48
C ILE A 285 -4.03 5.74 6.30
N GLU A 286 -3.99 5.39 7.59
CA GLU A 286 -5.18 5.12 8.44
C GLU A 286 -6.29 6.19 8.37
N ASP A 287 -5.94 7.47 8.31
CA ASP A 287 -6.85 8.63 8.24
C ASP A 287 -6.91 9.27 6.83
N ALA A 288 -6.36 8.60 5.81
CA ALA A 288 -6.34 9.09 4.44
C ALA A 288 -7.72 8.96 3.77
N SER A 289 -8.06 9.95 2.95
CA SER A 289 -9.26 9.90 2.08
C SER A 289 -8.96 9.31 0.70
N LEU A 290 -7.69 9.33 0.30
CA LEU A 290 -7.19 8.89 -1.01
C LEU A 290 -5.68 8.62 -0.91
N VAL A 291 -5.23 7.54 -1.55
CA VAL A 291 -3.81 7.25 -1.73
C VAL A 291 -3.47 7.35 -3.22
N ILE A 292 -2.36 8.01 -3.53
CA ILE A 292 -1.77 8.07 -4.87
C ILE A 292 -0.47 7.31 -4.85
N THR A 293 -0.29 6.38 -5.77
CA THR A 293 0.97 5.68 -5.99
C THR A 293 1.26 5.56 -7.48
N GLY A 294 2.40 4.99 -7.84
CA GLY A 294 2.79 4.86 -9.23
C GLY A 294 4.25 4.52 -9.41
N GLU A 295 4.59 4.18 -10.64
CA GLU A 295 5.95 3.85 -11.06
C GLU A 295 6.12 4.08 -12.58
N GLY A 296 7.35 3.97 -13.07
CA GLY A 296 7.67 4.25 -14.48
C GLY A 296 6.90 3.40 -15.49
N LYS A 297 6.55 2.14 -15.14
CA LYS A 297 5.70 1.29 -15.97
C LYS A 297 4.86 0.38 -15.08
N VAL A 298 3.56 0.42 -15.25
CA VAL A 298 2.62 -0.47 -14.56
C VAL A 298 2.32 -1.65 -15.48
N ASP A 299 2.75 -2.85 -15.10
CA ASP A 299 2.52 -4.09 -15.85
C ASP A 299 2.26 -5.28 -14.92
N SER A 300 2.24 -6.50 -15.46
CA SER A 300 1.98 -7.71 -14.67
C SER A 300 2.99 -7.96 -13.56
N GLN A 301 4.18 -7.35 -13.61
CA GLN A 301 5.13 -7.44 -12.50
C GLN A 301 4.77 -6.51 -11.35
N THR A 302 4.01 -5.43 -11.60
CA THR A 302 3.58 -4.50 -10.55
C THR A 302 2.75 -5.24 -9.50
N SER A 303 1.85 -6.12 -9.92
CA SER A 303 1.02 -6.95 -9.02
C SER A 303 1.79 -8.08 -8.33
N MET A 304 3.07 -8.29 -8.65
CA MET A 304 3.92 -9.33 -8.02
C MET A 304 4.72 -8.83 -6.81
N GLY A 305 4.33 -7.70 -6.21
CA GLY A 305 4.92 -7.20 -4.95
C GLY A 305 5.78 -5.94 -5.11
N LYS A 306 5.67 -5.20 -6.21
CA LYS A 306 6.32 -3.89 -6.34
C LYS A 306 5.58 -2.83 -5.52
N VAL A 307 6.21 -1.66 -5.38
CA VAL A 307 5.69 -0.52 -4.61
C VAL A 307 4.19 -0.24 -4.83
N PRO A 308 3.67 -0.07 -6.07
CA PRO A 308 2.25 0.28 -6.24
C PRO A 308 1.29 -0.76 -5.65
N PHE A 309 1.62 -2.04 -5.77
CA PHE A 309 0.81 -3.10 -5.20
C PHE A 309 0.93 -3.14 -3.66
N ALA A 310 2.14 -3.04 -3.11
CA ALA A 310 2.33 -2.99 -1.66
C ALA A 310 1.58 -1.81 -1.01
N VAL A 311 1.64 -0.63 -1.64
CA VAL A 311 0.88 0.56 -1.19
C VAL A 311 -0.62 0.32 -1.29
N ALA A 312 -1.11 -0.26 -2.40
CA ALA A 312 -2.52 -0.54 -2.57
C ALA A 312 -3.05 -1.59 -1.59
N SER A 313 -2.27 -2.63 -1.27
CA SER A 313 -2.64 -3.61 -0.26
C SER A 313 -2.80 -2.96 1.12
N LEU A 314 -1.86 -2.13 1.54
CA LEU A 314 -1.94 -1.38 2.81
C LEU A 314 -3.15 -0.44 2.84
N ALA A 315 -3.44 0.24 1.74
CA ALA A 315 -4.59 1.13 1.64
C ALA A 315 -5.92 0.38 1.63
N ALA A 316 -5.98 -0.79 0.98
CA ALA A 316 -7.15 -1.65 0.97
C ALA A 316 -7.48 -2.17 2.38
N GLU A 317 -6.47 -2.54 3.19
CA GLU A 317 -6.64 -2.91 4.59
C GLU A 317 -7.25 -1.77 5.43
N ALA A 318 -6.90 -0.52 5.11
CA ALA A 318 -7.46 0.68 5.73
C ALA A 318 -8.81 1.14 5.11
N GLY A 319 -9.30 0.47 4.07
CA GLY A 319 -10.51 0.87 3.34
C GLY A 319 -10.38 2.17 2.55
N VAL A 320 -9.15 2.57 2.20
CA VAL A 320 -8.83 3.81 1.50
C VAL A 320 -8.65 3.54 0.00
N PRO A 321 -9.33 4.28 -0.90
CA PRO A 321 -9.18 4.08 -2.34
C PRO A 321 -7.79 4.49 -2.83
N VAL A 322 -7.24 3.73 -3.78
CA VAL A 322 -5.92 3.99 -4.38
C VAL A 322 -6.04 4.35 -5.86
N VAL A 323 -5.37 5.42 -6.26
CA VAL A 323 -5.18 5.76 -7.67
C VAL A 323 -3.72 5.54 -8.04
N VAL A 324 -3.49 4.80 -9.13
CA VAL A 324 -2.15 4.48 -9.62
C VAL A 324 -1.84 5.33 -10.86
N ILE A 325 -0.66 5.94 -10.91
CA ILE A 325 -0.18 6.68 -12.08
C ILE A 325 1.06 5.97 -12.65
N GLY A 326 0.95 5.47 -13.88
CA GLY A 326 2.05 4.85 -14.60
C GLY A 326 2.70 5.79 -15.60
N GLY A 327 4.03 5.70 -15.75
CA GLY A 327 4.73 6.33 -16.89
C GLY A 327 4.40 5.68 -18.24
N ALA A 328 3.98 4.41 -18.19
CA ALA A 328 3.37 3.66 -19.27
C ALA A 328 2.51 2.54 -18.66
N LEU A 329 1.45 2.14 -19.36
CA LEU A 329 0.60 1.00 -18.96
C LEU A 329 0.83 -0.19 -19.90
N GLY A 330 1.07 -1.37 -19.32
CA GLY A 330 1.15 -2.62 -20.10
C GLY A 330 -0.21 -3.07 -20.63
N GLU A 331 -0.22 -3.83 -21.72
CA GLU A 331 -1.47 -4.36 -22.31
C GLU A 331 -2.33 -5.14 -21.30
N GLU A 332 -1.68 -5.86 -20.39
CA GLU A 332 -2.35 -6.65 -19.34
C GLU A 332 -3.22 -5.76 -18.45
N VAL A 333 -2.72 -4.59 -18.07
CA VAL A 333 -3.41 -3.61 -17.21
C VAL A 333 -4.62 -3.01 -17.92
N VAL A 334 -4.53 -2.83 -19.24
CA VAL A 334 -5.65 -2.36 -20.07
C VAL A 334 -6.77 -3.40 -20.13
N ARG A 335 -6.44 -4.70 -20.06
CA ARG A 335 -7.43 -5.79 -20.03
C ARG A 335 -8.07 -5.97 -18.66
N GLY A 336 -7.41 -5.52 -17.59
CA GLY A 336 -7.91 -5.49 -16.22
C GLY A 336 -6.79 -5.23 -15.22
N PHE A 337 -7.12 -4.61 -14.09
CA PHE A 337 -6.17 -4.32 -13.02
C PHE A 337 -6.66 -4.85 -11.67
N PRO A 338 -5.76 -5.03 -10.68
CA PRO A 338 -6.13 -5.54 -9.35
C PRO A 338 -7.28 -4.74 -8.72
N PRO A 339 -8.23 -5.40 -8.03
CA PRO A 339 -9.40 -4.74 -7.45
C PRO A 339 -9.05 -3.70 -6.38
N GLU A 340 -7.84 -3.74 -5.82
CA GLU A 340 -7.29 -2.77 -4.88
C GLU A 340 -7.03 -1.40 -5.53
N PHE A 341 -6.86 -1.34 -6.86
CA PHE A 341 -6.71 -0.09 -7.58
C PHE A 341 -8.10 0.46 -7.89
N ALA A 342 -8.44 1.64 -7.38
CA ALA A 342 -9.69 2.32 -7.71
C ALA A 342 -9.66 2.89 -9.14
N ALA A 343 -8.49 3.35 -9.58
CA ALA A 343 -8.24 3.79 -10.96
C ALA A 343 -6.75 3.72 -11.32
N VAL A 344 -6.46 3.58 -12.61
CA VAL A 344 -5.10 3.61 -13.16
C VAL A 344 -5.04 4.65 -14.28
N PHE A 345 -4.01 5.51 -14.25
CA PHE A 345 -3.77 6.56 -15.25
C PHE A 345 -2.40 6.41 -15.89
N ASP A 346 -2.31 6.66 -17.19
CA ASP A 346 -1.05 6.92 -17.89
C ASP A 346 -0.72 8.41 -17.74
N CYS A 347 0.53 8.77 -17.43
CA CYS A 347 0.91 10.16 -17.29
C CYS A 347 1.26 10.84 -18.63
N THR A 348 1.38 10.12 -19.74
CA THR A 348 1.68 10.70 -21.06
C THR A 348 0.50 11.54 -21.59
N LEU A 349 0.79 12.78 -22.00
CA LEU A 349 -0.26 13.75 -22.38
C LEU A 349 -0.64 13.71 -23.87
N ARG A 350 0.25 13.18 -24.70
CA ARG A 350 0.15 13.15 -26.16
C ARG A 350 0.98 11.97 -26.69
N PRO A 351 0.88 11.62 -27.98
CA PRO A 351 1.86 10.73 -28.59
C PRO A 351 3.28 11.31 -28.45
N MET A 352 4.19 10.52 -27.88
CA MET A 352 5.57 10.92 -27.55
C MET A 352 6.52 9.74 -27.76
N THR A 353 7.79 10.04 -28.06
CA THR A 353 8.87 9.06 -27.98
C THR A 353 9.20 8.75 -26.51
N VAL A 354 9.85 7.60 -26.25
CA VAL A 354 10.29 7.24 -24.89
C VAL A 354 11.21 8.32 -24.30
N SER A 355 12.12 8.88 -25.10
CA SER A 355 13.02 9.93 -24.64
C SER A 355 12.29 11.21 -24.25
N GLU A 356 11.26 11.61 -25.01
CA GLU A 356 10.43 12.76 -24.66
C GLU A 356 9.58 12.47 -23.42
N ALA A 357 8.99 11.28 -23.31
CA ALA A 357 8.17 10.89 -22.15
C ALA A 357 9.00 10.89 -20.86
N VAL A 358 10.26 10.43 -20.91
CA VAL A 358 11.19 10.48 -19.78
C VAL A 358 11.58 11.91 -19.42
N SER A 359 11.95 12.73 -20.42
CA SER A 359 12.39 14.12 -20.23
C SER A 359 11.27 15.06 -19.76
N GLU A 360 10.05 14.90 -20.31
CA GLU A 360 8.87 15.69 -19.95
C GLU A 360 8.08 15.05 -18.78
N GLY A 361 8.53 13.90 -18.28
CA GLY A 361 7.90 13.13 -17.20
C GLY A 361 7.46 13.96 -15.99
N PRO A 362 8.31 14.84 -15.43
CA PRO A 362 7.91 15.71 -14.31
C PRO A 362 6.71 16.61 -14.63
N LYS A 363 6.70 17.24 -15.81
CA LYS A 363 5.62 18.15 -16.23
C LYS A 363 4.32 17.38 -16.47
N ASN A 364 4.45 16.21 -17.09
CA ASN A 364 3.36 15.30 -17.39
C ASN A 364 2.70 14.77 -16.11
N LEU A 365 3.50 14.27 -15.17
CA LEU A 365 3.04 13.75 -13.88
C LEU A 365 2.36 14.84 -13.05
N LEU A 366 2.95 16.05 -13.01
CA LEU A 366 2.36 17.21 -12.35
C LEU A 366 0.96 17.54 -12.91
N PHE A 367 0.84 17.62 -14.25
CA PHE A 367 -0.43 17.96 -14.90
C PHE A 367 -1.51 16.91 -14.64
N VAL A 368 -1.20 15.61 -14.83
CA VAL A 368 -2.17 14.53 -14.59
C VAL A 368 -2.61 14.49 -13.13
N SER A 369 -1.67 14.66 -12.20
CA SER A 369 -1.98 14.72 -10.77
C SER A 369 -2.90 15.89 -10.42
N GLU A 370 -2.72 17.05 -11.06
CA GLU A 370 -3.63 18.19 -10.91
C GLU A 370 -5.04 17.87 -11.40
N GLN A 371 -5.19 17.17 -12.54
CA GLN A 371 -6.51 16.78 -13.05
C GLN A 371 -7.20 15.77 -12.11
N ILE A 372 -6.46 14.78 -11.60
CA ILE A 372 -6.98 13.82 -10.62
C ILE A 372 -7.42 14.55 -9.35
N ALA A 373 -6.64 15.51 -8.87
CA ALA A 373 -6.98 16.30 -7.70
C ALA A 373 -8.23 17.17 -7.90
N ARG A 374 -8.40 17.79 -9.07
CA ARG A 374 -9.62 18.53 -9.43
C ARG A 374 -10.85 17.62 -9.43
N LEU A 375 -10.72 16.41 -9.95
CA LEU A 375 -11.78 15.40 -9.91
C LEU A 375 -12.08 14.97 -8.47
N ALA A 376 -11.05 14.66 -7.67
CA ALA A 376 -11.20 14.31 -6.26
C ALA A 376 -11.90 15.43 -5.47
N ARG A 377 -11.54 16.70 -5.72
CA ARG A 377 -12.21 17.87 -5.16
C ARG A 377 -13.67 17.94 -5.55
N ALA A 378 -13.99 17.78 -6.84
CA ALA A 378 -15.37 17.76 -7.30
C ALA A 378 -16.19 16.68 -6.59
N CYS A 379 -15.64 15.46 -6.44
CA CYS A 379 -16.32 14.38 -5.70
C CYS A 379 -16.40 14.65 -4.18
N ALA A 380 -15.39 15.28 -3.59
CA ALA A 380 -15.33 15.60 -2.16
C ALA A 380 -16.28 16.74 -1.77
N VAL A 381 -16.44 17.76 -2.63
CA VAL A 381 -17.43 18.84 -2.46
C VAL A 381 -18.86 18.29 -2.51
N TRP A 382 -19.07 17.17 -3.19
CA TRP A 382 -20.35 16.45 -3.25
C TRP A 382 -20.53 15.43 -2.11
N ARG A 383 -19.55 15.29 -1.18
CA ARG A 383 -19.73 14.50 0.06
C ARG A 383 -20.65 15.25 1.03
N PRO A 384 -21.47 14.53 1.82
CA PRO A 384 -22.30 15.17 2.81
C PRO A 384 -21.44 15.87 3.87
N THR A 385 -21.70 17.15 4.06
CA THR A 385 -21.00 18.03 5.00
C THR A 385 -21.72 18.10 6.35
N GLN A 386 -22.88 17.44 6.47
CA GLN A 386 -23.69 17.39 7.68
C GLN A 386 -24.41 16.04 7.80
N THR A 387 -24.52 15.54 9.02
CA THR A 387 -25.42 14.43 9.37
C THR A 387 -26.66 15.01 10.05
N ASP A 388 -27.84 14.61 9.58
CA ASP A 388 -29.14 14.97 10.16
C ASP A 388 -29.75 13.72 10.81
N LEU A 389 -29.83 13.71 12.14
CA LEU A 389 -30.38 12.59 12.90
C LEU A 389 -31.88 12.78 13.10
N ALA A 390 -32.66 11.74 12.81
CA ALA A 390 -34.08 11.68 13.10
C ALA A 390 -34.45 10.32 13.72
N VAL A 391 -35.61 10.28 14.33
CA VAL A 391 -36.19 9.08 14.94
C VAL A 391 -37.64 8.93 14.50
N GLY A 392 -38.16 7.71 14.49
CA GLY A 392 -39.55 7.46 14.15
C GLY A 392 -40.08 6.16 14.72
N GLY A 393 -41.40 5.98 14.67
CA GLY A 393 -42.07 4.80 15.18
C GLY A 393 -42.94 4.13 14.13
N ILE A 394 -42.99 2.80 14.14
CA ILE A 394 -43.88 2.01 13.29
C ILE A 394 -44.79 1.21 14.20
N ALA A 395 -46.04 1.65 14.35
CA ALA A 395 -47.05 0.90 15.08
C ALA A 395 -47.69 -0.16 14.18
N VAL A 396 -47.79 -1.39 14.69
CA VAL A 396 -48.40 -2.52 13.99
C VAL A 396 -49.51 -3.09 14.86
N ARG A 397 -50.66 -3.39 14.27
CA ARG A 397 -51.77 -4.07 14.96
C ARG A 397 -52.36 -5.17 14.09
N ARG A 398 -53.21 -6.01 14.69
CA ARG A 398 -54.12 -6.88 13.95
C ARG A 398 -55.50 -6.25 13.89
N ASP A 399 -56.06 -6.21 12.70
CA ASP A 399 -57.46 -5.83 12.51
C ASP A 399 -58.36 -6.85 13.24
N PRO A 400 -59.29 -6.41 14.11
CA PRO A 400 -60.10 -7.32 14.94
C PRO A 400 -61.04 -8.23 14.14
N ASP A 401 -61.48 -7.79 12.97
CA ASP A 401 -62.50 -8.48 12.17
C ASP A 401 -61.88 -9.45 11.17
N THR A 402 -60.76 -9.07 10.58
CA THR A 402 -60.08 -9.82 9.51
C THR A 402 -58.84 -10.57 10.00
N GLY A 403 -58.25 -10.16 11.12
CA GLY A 403 -56.99 -10.70 11.64
C GLY A 403 -55.74 -10.29 10.84
N ASP A 404 -55.93 -9.53 9.75
CA ASP A 404 -54.85 -9.01 8.92
C ASP A 404 -54.01 -7.99 9.69
N ARG A 405 -52.74 -7.85 9.30
CA ARG A 405 -51.84 -6.87 9.92
C ARG A 405 -52.02 -5.49 9.27
N GLU A 406 -52.11 -4.48 10.11
CA GLU A 406 -52.14 -3.09 9.71
C GLU A 406 -50.96 -2.31 10.29
N VAL A 407 -50.47 -1.33 9.53
CA VAL A 407 -49.36 -0.47 9.91
C VAL A 407 -49.83 0.98 9.95
N LEU A 408 -49.49 1.69 11.02
CA LEU A 408 -49.74 3.12 11.16
C LEU A 408 -48.74 3.91 10.30
N LEU A 409 -49.26 4.72 9.39
CA LEU A 409 -48.48 5.59 8.51
C LEU A 409 -49.13 6.98 8.47
N ILE A 410 -48.34 7.96 8.06
CA ILE A 410 -48.80 9.32 7.79
C ILE A 410 -48.65 9.66 6.31
N MET A 411 -49.50 10.54 5.81
CA MET A 411 -49.36 11.19 4.52
C MET A 411 -48.90 12.63 4.74
N ASP A 412 -47.73 12.95 4.19
CA ASP A 412 -47.19 14.30 4.29
C ASP A 412 -47.82 15.27 3.27
N ARG A 413 -47.48 16.55 3.39
CA ARG A 413 -47.93 17.62 2.46
C ARG A 413 -47.58 17.41 0.98
N PHE A 414 -46.68 16.48 0.66
CA PHE A 414 -46.29 16.14 -0.70
C PHE A 414 -47.07 14.93 -1.26
N GLY A 415 -48.01 14.38 -0.47
CA GLY A 415 -48.78 13.19 -0.83
C GLY A 415 -47.95 11.91 -0.77
N MET A 416 -46.83 11.92 -0.03
CA MET A 416 -45.99 10.75 0.19
C MET A 416 -46.39 10.08 1.50
N VAL A 417 -46.48 8.75 1.49
CA VAL A 417 -46.81 7.96 2.67
C VAL A 417 -45.54 7.41 3.31
N ALA A 418 -45.37 7.64 4.62
CA ALA A 418 -44.22 7.23 5.41
C ALA A 418 -44.59 6.98 6.87
N PRO A 419 -43.74 6.30 7.66
CA PRO A 419 -43.92 6.27 9.10
C PRO A 419 -43.63 7.65 9.71
N PRO A 420 -44.28 7.98 10.84
CA PRO A 420 -44.04 9.23 11.55
C PRO A 420 -42.62 9.32 12.08
N LYS A 421 -41.99 10.50 11.96
CA LYS A 421 -40.59 10.72 12.32
C LYS A 421 -40.24 12.22 12.46
N GLY A 422 -39.42 12.52 13.46
CA GLY A 422 -38.86 13.86 13.66
C GLY A 422 -37.50 13.86 14.33
N HIS A 423 -37.14 14.99 14.91
CA HIS A 423 -35.81 15.25 15.45
C HIS A 423 -35.78 15.00 16.96
N PRO A 424 -34.71 14.38 17.49
CA PRO A 424 -34.56 14.29 18.93
C PRO A 424 -34.29 15.68 19.54
N GLU A 425 -34.92 15.95 20.67
CA GLU A 425 -34.72 17.11 21.54
C GLU A 425 -33.59 16.87 22.56
N GLU A 426 -33.15 17.93 23.22
CA GLU A 426 -32.05 17.84 24.18
C GLU A 426 -32.50 17.13 25.47
N GLY A 427 -31.87 16.00 25.78
CA GLY A 427 -32.09 15.26 27.03
C GLY A 427 -33.03 14.05 26.93
N GLU A 428 -33.60 13.76 25.76
CA GLU A 428 -34.39 12.54 25.52
C GLU A 428 -33.54 11.39 24.93
N THR A 429 -33.94 10.16 25.25
CA THR A 429 -33.47 8.96 24.55
C THR A 429 -34.09 8.87 23.16
N LEU A 430 -33.49 8.08 22.25
CA LEU A 430 -34.04 7.92 20.89
C LEU A 430 -35.42 7.27 20.91
N GLU A 431 -35.67 6.41 21.90
CA GLU A 431 -36.95 5.78 22.18
C GLU A 431 -38.02 6.81 22.59
N GLU A 432 -37.72 7.63 23.60
CA GLU A 432 -38.63 8.69 24.09
C GLU A 432 -38.95 9.70 22.97
N ALA A 433 -37.93 10.07 22.21
CA ALA A 433 -38.05 10.93 21.04
C ALA A 433 -39.01 10.31 20.00
N ALA A 434 -38.85 9.02 19.67
CA ALA A 434 -39.72 8.35 18.71
C ALA A 434 -41.18 8.24 19.21
N GLU A 435 -41.42 8.00 20.50
CA GLU A 435 -42.76 7.98 21.09
C GLU A 435 -43.42 9.36 21.03
N ARG A 436 -42.67 10.43 21.34
CA ARG A 436 -43.12 11.82 21.24
C ARG A 436 -43.51 12.16 19.80
N GLU A 437 -42.65 11.89 18.83
CA GLU A 437 -42.88 12.20 17.42
C GLU A 437 -44.11 11.46 16.86
N VAL A 438 -44.27 10.18 17.18
CA VAL A 438 -45.49 9.43 16.77
C VAL A 438 -46.74 10.07 17.37
N ARG A 439 -46.70 10.45 18.64
CA ARG A 439 -47.84 11.07 19.33
C ARG A 439 -48.18 12.43 18.73
N GLU A 440 -47.18 13.24 18.41
CA GLU A 440 -47.37 14.57 17.84
C GLU A 440 -47.91 14.50 16.41
N GLU A 441 -47.37 13.62 15.57
CA GLU A 441 -47.78 13.48 14.17
C GLU A 441 -49.14 12.78 14.00
N THR A 442 -49.47 11.86 14.91
CA THR A 442 -50.64 10.96 14.75
C THR A 442 -51.77 11.16 15.76
N GLY A 443 -51.51 11.82 16.89
CA GLY A 443 -52.44 11.93 18.03
C GLY A 443 -52.57 10.66 18.89
N LEU A 444 -51.89 9.57 18.52
CA LEU A 444 -51.94 8.30 19.23
C LEU A 444 -50.84 8.20 20.31
N SER A 445 -51.20 7.71 21.48
CA SER A 445 -50.24 7.35 22.52
C SER A 445 -49.67 5.97 22.23
N VAL A 446 -48.35 5.88 22.14
CA VAL A 446 -47.63 4.65 21.80
C VAL A 446 -46.54 4.32 22.81
N VAL A 447 -46.14 3.06 22.88
CA VAL A 447 -45.01 2.57 23.67
C VAL A 447 -44.07 1.76 22.78
N SER A 448 -42.77 2.03 22.89
CA SER A 448 -41.71 1.31 22.19
C SER A 448 -41.56 -0.12 22.71
N ARG A 449 -41.49 -1.07 21.77
CA ARG A 449 -41.34 -2.50 22.05
C ARG A 449 -39.95 -3.02 21.68
N ALA A 450 -39.40 -2.57 20.55
CA ALA A 450 -38.08 -3.00 20.08
C ALA A 450 -37.52 -2.05 19.00
N PRO A 451 -36.19 -1.87 18.90
CA PRO A 451 -35.58 -1.23 17.74
C PRO A 451 -35.72 -2.10 16.48
N ILE A 452 -36.10 -1.49 15.35
CA ILE A 452 -36.28 -2.17 14.04
C ILE A 452 -35.08 -1.94 13.11
N GLY A 453 -34.34 -0.84 13.34
CA GLY A 453 -33.15 -0.45 12.58
C GLY A 453 -33.29 0.93 11.96
N SER A 454 -32.39 1.27 11.02
CA SER A 454 -32.31 2.62 10.48
C SER A 454 -32.45 2.68 8.95
N VAL A 455 -32.92 3.82 8.47
CA VAL A 455 -32.94 4.21 7.05
C VAL A 455 -31.96 5.36 6.84
N ARG A 456 -31.20 5.34 5.74
CA ARG A 456 -30.24 6.39 5.39
C ARG A 456 -30.48 6.91 3.97
N TYR A 457 -30.64 8.21 3.81
CA TYR A 457 -30.79 8.85 2.50
C TYR A 457 -30.13 10.24 2.47
N ARG A 458 -29.88 10.76 1.26
CA ARG A 458 -29.09 11.98 1.05
C ARG A 458 -29.85 13.02 0.25
N PHE A 459 -29.66 14.29 0.58
CA PHE A 459 -30.19 15.41 -0.19
C PHE A 459 -29.19 16.59 -0.22
N PRO A 460 -29.17 17.40 -1.30
CA PRO A 460 -28.23 18.51 -1.45
C PRO A 460 -28.57 19.68 -0.51
N ASN A 461 -27.55 20.45 -0.10
CA ASN A 461 -27.70 21.69 0.68
C ASN A 461 -26.67 22.77 0.23
N PRO A 462 -26.82 24.05 0.61
CA PRO A 462 -25.88 25.12 0.22
C PRO A 462 -24.42 24.93 0.69
N GLN A 463 -24.18 24.10 1.72
CA GLN A 463 -22.87 23.75 2.25
C GLN A 463 -22.32 22.40 1.72
N GLY A 464 -22.98 21.72 0.78
CA GLY A 464 -22.63 20.38 0.29
C GLY A 464 -23.84 19.45 0.19
N ALA A 465 -23.87 18.39 1.00
CA ALA A 465 -25.02 17.49 1.10
C ALA A 465 -25.30 17.12 2.57
N THR A 466 -26.53 16.76 2.89
CA THR A 466 -26.90 16.24 4.22
C THR A 466 -27.14 14.74 4.10
N GLU A 467 -26.50 13.94 4.97
CA GLU A 467 -26.86 12.53 5.17
C GLU A 467 -27.87 12.44 6.30
N LYS A 468 -29.11 12.05 5.98
CA LYS A 468 -30.17 11.85 6.96
C LYS A 468 -30.22 10.41 7.43
N VAL A 469 -30.16 10.21 8.74
CA VAL A 469 -30.25 8.90 9.39
C VAL A 469 -31.51 8.89 10.25
N VAL A 470 -32.43 7.97 9.96
CA VAL A 470 -33.68 7.81 10.74
C VAL A 470 -33.64 6.47 11.47
N HIS A 471 -33.69 6.49 12.80
CA HIS A 471 -33.80 5.28 13.63
C HIS A 471 -35.28 4.96 13.89
N TYR A 472 -35.69 3.72 13.63
CA TYR A 472 -37.08 3.30 13.81
C TYR A 472 -37.25 2.27 14.93
N PHE A 473 -38.34 2.43 15.66
CA PHE A 473 -38.78 1.53 16.73
C PHE A 473 -40.15 0.92 16.41
N LEU A 474 -40.34 -0.33 16.81
CA LEU A 474 -41.63 -1.01 16.79
C LEU A 474 -42.46 -0.48 17.94
N MET A 475 -43.66 -0.04 17.63
CA MET A 475 -44.54 0.61 18.59
C MET A 475 -45.84 -0.17 18.79
N GLU A 476 -46.40 -0.08 19.98
CA GLU A 476 -47.75 -0.52 20.30
C GLU A 476 -48.60 0.68 20.69
N VAL A 477 -49.83 0.77 20.18
CA VAL A 477 -50.77 1.83 20.53
C VAL A 477 -51.47 1.48 21.84
N VAL A 478 -51.37 2.38 22.82
CA VAL A 478 -51.94 2.21 24.17
C VAL A 478 -53.09 3.19 24.47
N GLY A 479 -53.34 4.16 23.59
CA GLY A 479 -54.45 5.11 23.72
C GLY A 479 -54.39 6.25 22.71
N GLY A 480 -55.24 7.27 22.90
CA GLY A 480 -55.31 8.47 22.05
C GLY A 480 -56.32 8.36 20.90
N GLU A 481 -56.51 9.47 20.19
CA GLU A 481 -57.39 9.59 19.02
C GLU A 481 -56.57 10.06 17.81
N MET A 482 -56.81 9.46 16.64
CA MET A 482 -56.07 9.79 15.42
C MET A 482 -56.35 11.23 15.00
N THR A 483 -55.37 12.10 15.24
CA THR A 483 -55.48 13.53 15.00
C THR A 483 -54.21 13.99 14.28
N PRO A 484 -54.26 14.23 12.96
CA PRO A 484 -53.10 14.70 12.21
C PRO A 484 -52.54 16.01 12.79
N GLN A 485 -51.21 16.12 12.88
CA GLN A 485 -50.56 17.37 13.26
C GLN A 485 -50.83 18.48 12.23
N GLN A 486 -51.31 19.63 12.69
CA GLN A 486 -51.57 20.77 11.81
C GLN A 486 -50.27 21.29 11.17
N GLY A 487 -50.23 21.31 9.84
CA GLY A 487 -49.16 21.92 9.04
C GLY A 487 -48.16 20.93 8.42
N GLU A 488 -47.98 19.75 9.00
CA GLU A 488 -46.99 18.75 8.54
C GLU A 488 -47.63 17.45 8.04
N THR A 489 -48.70 17.00 8.70
CA THR A 489 -49.40 15.75 8.38
C THR A 489 -50.77 16.01 7.77
N LEU A 490 -51.00 15.57 6.53
CA LEU A 490 -52.30 15.68 5.86
C LEU A 490 -53.28 14.61 6.33
N GLN A 491 -52.79 13.40 6.60
CA GLN A 491 -53.62 12.26 6.98
C GLN A 491 -52.84 11.27 7.82
N VAL A 492 -53.51 10.63 8.78
CA VAL A 492 -53.00 9.47 9.52
C VAL A 492 -53.82 8.26 9.07
N LEU A 493 -53.15 7.15 8.75
CA LEU A 493 -53.73 5.98 8.10
C LEU A 493 -53.31 4.70 8.80
N TRP A 494 -54.26 3.79 9.01
CA TRP A 494 -53.94 2.37 9.15
C TRP A 494 -53.95 1.76 7.75
N VAL A 495 -52.84 1.16 7.34
CA VAL A 495 -52.73 0.51 6.04
C VAL A 495 -52.54 -0.98 6.22
N ASN A 496 -53.43 -1.76 5.60
CA ASN A 496 -53.30 -3.20 5.53
C ASN A 496 -52.01 -3.59 4.81
N GLU A 497 -51.30 -4.60 5.31
CA GLU A 497 -50.05 -5.08 4.73
C GLU A 497 -50.17 -5.40 3.23
N LYS A 498 -51.33 -5.91 2.79
CA LYS A 498 -51.60 -6.27 1.39
C LYS A 498 -51.64 -5.04 0.46
N ASP A 499 -51.99 -3.87 0.99
CA ASP A 499 -52.15 -2.64 0.24
C ASP A 499 -50.88 -1.79 0.19
N LEU A 500 -49.88 -2.11 1.03
CA LEU A 500 -48.59 -1.41 1.07
C LEU A 500 -47.96 -1.24 -0.33
N PRO A 501 -47.89 -2.25 -1.22
CA PRO A 501 -47.26 -2.09 -2.54
C PRO A 501 -47.90 -1.05 -3.46
N GLY A 502 -49.17 -0.69 -3.21
CA GLY A 502 -49.92 0.30 -4.00
C GLY A 502 -49.70 1.75 -3.56
N LEU A 503 -49.01 1.97 -2.44
CA LEU A 503 -48.80 3.30 -1.87
C LEU A 503 -47.67 4.06 -2.56
N ARG A 504 -47.83 5.38 -2.67
CA ARG A 504 -46.75 6.30 -3.08
C ARG A 504 -45.85 6.61 -1.88
N THR A 505 -44.73 5.90 -1.76
CA THR A 505 -43.81 6.01 -0.60
C THR A 505 -42.41 6.48 -0.99
N TYR A 506 -41.61 6.87 0.01
CA TYR A 506 -40.17 7.07 -0.18
C TYR A 506 -39.45 5.73 -0.36
N LYS A 507 -38.35 5.73 -1.13
CA LYS A 507 -37.59 4.54 -1.59
C LYS A 507 -37.38 3.45 -0.53
N ASP A 508 -37.12 3.82 0.72
CA ASP A 508 -36.75 2.89 1.79
C ASP A 508 -37.90 2.54 2.76
N THR A 509 -39.09 3.12 2.56
CA THR A 509 -40.27 2.96 3.42
C THR A 509 -40.73 1.51 3.49
N HIS A 510 -40.86 0.83 2.34
CA HIS A 510 -41.30 -0.57 2.31
C HIS A 510 -40.35 -1.50 3.06
N SER A 511 -39.05 -1.24 2.99
CA SER A 511 -38.03 -2.06 3.65
C SER A 511 -38.16 -1.99 5.17
N ILE A 512 -38.31 -0.78 5.72
CA ILE A 512 -38.42 -0.60 7.17
C ILE A 512 -39.76 -1.09 7.71
N VAL A 513 -40.86 -0.88 6.97
CA VAL A 513 -42.18 -1.40 7.35
C VAL A 513 -42.20 -2.94 7.36
N LYS A 514 -41.57 -3.59 6.37
CA LYS A 514 -41.45 -5.05 6.35
C LYS A 514 -40.67 -5.59 7.56
N LYS A 515 -39.61 -4.89 7.97
CA LYS A 515 -38.88 -5.23 9.21
C LYS A 515 -39.75 -5.07 10.44
N ALA A 516 -40.59 -4.03 10.50
CA ALA A 516 -41.54 -3.83 11.60
C ALA A 516 -42.54 -4.98 11.70
N LEU A 517 -43.16 -5.38 10.57
CA LEU A 517 -44.10 -6.51 10.51
C LEU A 517 -43.45 -7.84 10.95
N SER A 518 -42.19 -8.06 10.56
CA SER A 518 -41.41 -9.24 10.97
C SER A 518 -40.94 -9.18 12.42
N ALA A 519 -40.74 -7.97 12.97
CA ALA A 519 -40.44 -7.77 14.39
C ALA A 519 -41.68 -8.01 15.23
N PHE A 520 -42.84 -7.48 14.81
CA PHE A 520 -44.13 -7.67 15.47
C PHE A 520 -44.41 -9.16 15.74
N GLU A 521 -44.25 -10.05 14.76
CA GLU A 521 -44.45 -11.50 14.96
C GLU A 521 -43.58 -12.14 16.05
N ARG A 522 -42.41 -11.55 16.36
CA ARG A 522 -41.49 -12.08 17.37
C ARG A 522 -41.80 -11.61 18.79
N VAL A 523 -42.59 -10.55 18.92
CA VAL A 523 -42.96 -9.91 20.19
C VAL A 523 -44.47 -9.97 20.49
N SER A 524 -45.29 -10.50 19.56
CA SER A 524 -46.74 -10.69 19.69
C SER A 524 -47.12 -12.00 20.37
#